data_AF-A0A1Z4NCV6-F1
#
_entry.id   AF-A0A1Z4NCV6-F1
#
_cell.length_a   1.000
_cell.length_b   1.000
_cell.length_c   1.000
_cell.angle_alpha   90.00
_cell.angle_beta   90.00
_cell.angle_gamma   90.00
#
_symmetry.space_group_name_H-M   'P 1'
#
loop_
_entity.id
_entity.type
_entity.pdbx_description
1 polymer ?
#
loop_
_entity_poly.entity_id
_entity_poly.type
_entity_poly.pdbx_seq_one_letter_code
_entity_poly.pdbx_strand_id
1 'polypeptide(L)'
;MGENAYVLLHLPVVMPNYRHFFLQTKFARNPCSDWISSKLPGLFALYRQIFLALLIFTFWGWGLAPAIATSTNLTQEYRDGGSSQILTKKPDSGTTQPSTSIQPYLDQVTKNLTEFRLENGMKFLVLKRQKAPVVSFMTYVDVGGSDEVAGKTGISHFLEHLAFKGTTRIGTKDYQAEKPLLDQLEKLDQQIRAARKAGKQEEVAKLEATFAKVEAEAMKISNQNEFGQIVEQAGGVGLNANTSADATRYLYSFPANKLELWMSLESERFLEPVLEREFYQEKQVILEERRLRVDNSPIGTMIEKFIETAFSVHPYKRPVIGYEEDIRNLTPQDLREFFQAHYVPQNIAIAIVGDVDPQEVKRLAEIYFGRYKSRPEIASKIPAEPKQTQTREIKLELPSQPWYLEGYHRPALSHPDEAVYDIIGRLLSDGRTSRLYTSLVQNKKLALTAQGFSGFPGDKYPSLMLFYALTAPGRTVDEVAIGLRQEIDRLKTEPVSSRELERVKTKARADLIRGLDSNMGMAEQLLEYEVKTGSWRNLFQRVEQIAKVTPQDIQRVAQATFTENNRTVGKLLSKN
;
A
#
# COMPACT_ATOMS: atom_id res chain seq x y z
N MET A 1 2.11 18.26 18.25
CA MET A 1 3.36 18.51 17.48
C MET A 1 3.50 17.37 16.49
N GLY A 2 3.29 17.68 15.20
CA GLY A 2 3.66 16.90 14.00
C GLY A 2 3.36 15.41 13.95
N GLU A 3 2.18 15.02 13.44
CA GLU A 3 1.95 13.67 12.93
C GLU A 3 2.07 13.69 11.40
N ASN A 4 3.05 12.95 10.90
CA ASN A 4 3.27 12.71 9.48
C ASN A 4 2.21 11.71 8.98
N ALA A 5 1.54 12.06 7.88
CA ALA A 5 0.79 11.11 7.07
C ALA A 5 1.76 10.03 6.56
N TYR A 6 1.63 8.80 7.03
CA TYR A 6 2.43 7.68 6.55
C TYR A 6 1.75 7.05 5.33
N VAL A 7 2.19 7.42 4.12
CA VAL A 7 1.82 6.73 2.88
C VAL A 7 2.59 5.41 2.81
N LEU A 8 1.94 4.32 3.21
CA LEU A 8 2.51 2.95 3.17
C LEU A 8 2.31 2.32 1.79
N LEU A 9 3.33 2.36 0.90
CA LEU A 9 3.47 1.25 -0.08
C LEU A 9 4.08 0.07 0.68
N HIS A 10 3.24 -0.88 1.04
CA HIS A 10 3.65 -2.17 1.58
C HIS A 10 4.22 -3.05 0.46
N LEU A 11 5.54 -3.25 0.44
CA LEU A 11 5.98 -4.65 0.50
C LEU A 11 5.54 -5.14 1.89
N PRO A 12 4.80 -6.24 2.04
CA PRO A 12 4.49 -6.80 3.35
C PRO A 12 5.79 -7.34 3.97
N VAL A 13 6.60 -6.46 4.53
CA VAL A 13 7.70 -6.83 5.42
C VAL A 13 7.03 -7.18 6.75
N VAL A 14 6.68 -8.46 6.88
CA VAL A 14 6.31 -9.03 8.17
C VAL A 14 7.55 -8.96 9.07
N MET A 15 7.66 -7.93 9.91
CA MET A 15 8.65 -7.92 10.99
C MET A 15 8.23 -8.99 12.02
N PRO A 16 9.08 -10.00 12.32
CA PRO A 16 8.80 -10.93 13.40
C PRO A 16 9.02 -10.24 14.75
N ASN A 17 8.05 -10.39 15.66
CA ASN A 17 8.18 -10.07 17.07
C ASN A 17 9.46 -10.69 17.67
N TYR A 18 10.38 -9.86 18.15
CA TYR A 18 11.45 -10.26 19.07
C TYR A 18 11.35 -9.45 20.36
N ARG A 19 10.70 -10.02 21.38
CA ARG A 19 10.89 -9.63 22.79
C ARG A 19 12.02 -10.50 23.36
N HIS A 20 12.88 -9.84 24.14
CA HIS A 20 13.97 -10.37 24.96
C HIS A 20 15.22 -10.92 24.25
N PHE A 21 16.26 -10.10 24.20
CA PHE A 21 17.63 -10.48 24.57
C PHE A 21 18.43 -9.19 24.84
N PHE A 22 18.57 -8.81 26.12
CA PHE A 22 19.53 -7.81 26.57
C PHE A 22 20.60 -8.56 27.35
N LEU A 23 21.81 -8.67 26.82
CA LEU A 23 23.00 -8.97 27.60
C LEU A 23 24.20 -8.19 27.03
N GLN A 24 24.75 -7.41 27.96
CA GLN A 24 26.00 -6.64 27.99
C GLN A 24 27.07 -6.94 26.92
N THR A 25 27.56 -5.87 26.27
CA THR A 25 28.99 -5.73 25.93
C THR A 25 29.42 -4.26 25.86
N LYS A 26 30.63 -4.00 26.38
CA LYS A 26 31.31 -2.72 26.62
C LYS A 26 31.55 -1.89 25.34
N PHE A 27 31.36 -0.58 25.43
CA PHE A 27 31.79 0.38 24.41
C PHE A 27 33.33 0.53 24.39
N ALA A 28 33.93 0.23 23.25
CA ALA A 28 35.28 0.70 22.90
C ALA A 28 35.19 2.10 22.27
N ARG A 29 36.10 3.00 22.66
CA ARG A 29 36.19 4.40 22.21
C ARG A 29 36.62 4.48 20.74
N ASN A 30 36.05 5.41 19.98
CA ASN A 30 36.41 5.67 18.58
C ASN A 30 36.97 7.12 18.44
N PRO A 31 38.05 7.38 17.68
CA PRO A 31 38.83 8.63 17.76
C PRO A 31 38.24 9.86 17.02
N CYS A 32 37.00 9.79 16.53
CA CYS A 32 36.36 10.91 15.83
C CYS A 32 35.69 11.92 16.78
N SER A 33 35.52 11.59 18.07
CA SER A 33 34.89 12.48 19.05
C SER A 33 35.78 13.66 19.48
N ASP A 34 37.10 13.51 19.37
CA ASP A 34 38.05 14.44 19.98
C ASP A 34 38.35 15.65 19.09
N TRP A 35 38.00 15.60 17.81
CA TRP A 35 38.15 16.73 16.89
C TRP A 35 37.01 17.75 17.02
N ILE A 36 35.78 17.27 17.25
CA ILE A 36 34.58 18.12 17.32
C ILE A 36 34.47 18.89 18.64
N SER A 37 35.07 18.38 19.74
CA SER A 37 35.01 19.03 21.06
C SER A 37 35.83 20.33 21.16
N SER A 38 36.71 20.62 20.19
CA SER A 38 37.70 21.69 20.29
C SER A 38 37.27 23.07 19.78
N LYS A 39 36.10 23.22 19.12
CA LYS A 39 35.75 24.49 18.44
C LYS A 39 34.52 25.28 18.94
N LEU A 40 33.63 24.73 19.78
CA LEU A 40 32.45 25.48 20.25
C LEU A 40 32.01 25.06 21.67
N PRO A 41 32.67 25.55 22.74
CA PRO A 41 32.41 25.12 24.13
C PRO A 41 31.05 25.58 24.70
N GLY A 42 30.38 26.55 24.07
CA GLY A 42 29.10 27.11 24.55
C GLY A 42 27.83 26.34 24.16
N LEU A 43 27.83 25.57 23.07
CA LEU A 43 26.61 24.88 22.58
C LEU A 43 26.33 23.55 23.31
N PHE A 44 27.36 22.89 23.83
CA PHE A 44 27.23 21.58 24.47
C PHE A 44 26.65 21.64 25.89
N ALA A 45 26.88 22.74 26.63
CA ALA A 45 26.33 22.93 27.97
C ALA A 45 24.80 23.16 27.95
N LEU A 46 24.31 23.87 26.92
CA LEU A 46 22.88 24.15 26.72
C LEU A 46 22.13 22.89 26.27
N TYR A 47 22.72 22.09 25.37
CA TYR A 47 22.12 20.83 24.91
C TYR A 47 22.01 19.79 26.04
N ARG A 48 23.00 19.72 26.94
CA ARG A 48 23.01 18.78 28.07
C ARG A 48 22.03 19.17 29.18
N GLN A 49 21.77 20.46 29.39
CA GLN A 49 20.73 20.94 30.33
C GLN A 49 19.31 20.72 29.79
N ILE A 50 19.10 20.89 28.48
CA ILE A 50 17.80 20.63 27.83
C ILE A 50 17.50 19.12 27.82
N PHE A 51 18.50 18.26 27.59
CA PHE A 51 18.33 16.80 27.61
C PHE A 51 18.06 16.24 29.02
N LEU A 52 18.63 16.83 30.08
CA LEU A 52 18.30 16.45 31.47
C LEU A 52 16.92 16.97 31.90
N ALA A 53 16.48 18.14 31.44
CA ALA A 53 15.16 18.68 31.75
C ALA A 53 14.02 17.86 31.09
N LEU A 54 14.25 17.33 29.88
CA LEU A 54 13.32 16.45 29.17
C LEU A 54 13.22 15.03 29.75
N LEU A 55 14.27 14.55 30.43
CA LEU A 55 14.28 13.28 31.16
C LEU A 55 13.57 13.37 32.53
N ILE A 56 13.52 14.57 33.14
CA ILE A 56 12.84 14.79 34.43
C ILE A 56 11.34 15.04 34.24
N PHE A 57 10.91 15.65 33.12
CA PHE A 57 9.48 15.85 32.82
C PHE A 57 8.74 14.56 32.40
N THR A 58 9.46 13.58 31.87
CA THR A 58 8.89 12.27 31.50
C THR A 58 8.75 11.32 32.70
N PHE A 59 9.30 11.66 33.87
CA PHE A 59 9.25 10.84 35.08
C PHE A 59 8.23 11.29 36.15
N TRP A 60 7.51 12.40 35.97
CA TRP A 60 6.55 12.94 36.96
C TRP A 60 5.13 13.22 36.42
N GLY A 61 4.78 12.71 35.24
CA GLY A 61 3.45 12.91 34.63
C GLY A 61 2.50 11.69 34.65
N TRP A 62 2.97 10.51 35.07
CA TRP A 62 2.14 9.30 35.14
C TRP A 62 2.06 8.84 36.59
N GLY A 63 0.97 9.22 37.26
CA GLY A 63 0.62 8.69 38.57
C GLY A 63 0.28 7.21 38.48
N LEU A 64 1.16 6.35 39.00
CA LEU A 64 0.84 5.00 39.43
C LEU A 64 1.40 4.82 40.84
N ALA A 65 0.49 4.70 41.82
CA ALA A 65 0.80 4.33 43.19
C ALA A 65 1.15 2.82 43.27
N PRO A 66 2.14 2.40 44.06
CA PRO A 66 2.49 1.00 44.24
C PRO A 66 1.70 0.37 45.40
N ALA A 67 0.99 -0.73 45.14
CA ALA A 67 0.51 -1.62 46.19
C ALA A 67 1.55 -2.73 46.42
N ILE A 68 2.18 -2.69 47.59
CA ILE A 68 3.08 -3.71 48.12
C ILE A 68 2.24 -4.82 48.74
N ALA A 69 2.46 -6.08 48.33
CA ALA A 69 2.12 -7.24 49.15
C ALA A 69 3.11 -8.38 48.91
N THR A 70 3.79 -8.72 49.99
CA THR A 70 4.84 -9.72 50.20
C THR A 70 4.38 -11.15 49.91
N SER A 71 5.21 -11.94 49.23
CA SER A 71 5.07 -13.39 49.12
C SER A 71 5.73 -14.07 50.32
N THR A 72 4.92 -14.64 51.22
CA THR A 72 5.35 -15.61 52.22
C THR A 72 4.95 -17.02 51.76
N ASN A 73 5.95 -17.89 51.65
CA ASN A 73 5.77 -19.34 51.45
C ASN A 73 5.08 -19.95 52.68
N LEU A 74 3.97 -20.66 52.47
CA LEU A 74 3.51 -21.70 53.39
C LEU A 74 2.97 -22.90 52.59
N THR A 75 3.68 -24.00 52.74
CA THR A 75 3.28 -25.37 52.49
C THR A 75 2.04 -25.74 53.31
N GLN A 76 1.02 -26.33 52.70
CA GLN A 76 0.16 -27.27 53.41
C GLN A 76 -0.53 -28.27 52.46
N GLU A 77 -0.44 -29.53 52.87
CA GLU A 77 -0.98 -30.74 52.25
C GLU A 77 -2.49 -30.69 52.02
N TYR A 78 -2.96 -31.31 50.94
CA TYR A 78 -4.22 -32.07 51.00
C TYR A 78 -4.13 -33.31 50.10
N ARG A 79 -4.49 -34.44 50.70
CA ARG A 79 -4.45 -35.82 50.22
C ARG A 79 -5.76 -36.21 49.53
N ASP A 80 -5.63 -37.20 48.66
CA ASP A 80 -6.57 -38.24 48.22
C ASP A 80 -7.75 -37.92 47.29
N GLY A 81 -7.76 -38.68 46.18
CA GLY A 81 -8.86 -39.61 45.91
C GLY A 81 -9.77 -39.28 44.73
N GLY A 82 -9.48 -39.85 43.55
CA GLY A 82 -10.44 -39.85 42.44
C GLY A 82 -9.88 -40.37 41.14
N SER A 83 -9.97 -41.67 40.92
CA SER A 83 -9.62 -42.38 39.69
C SER A 83 -10.60 -42.07 38.55
N SER A 84 -10.09 -41.79 37.34
CA SER A 84 -10.80 -42.12 36.11
C SER A 84 -9.82 -42.34 34.95
N GLN A 85 -9.92 -43.54 34.38
CA GLN A 85 -9.11 -44.10 33.31
C GLN A 85 -9.13 -43.24 32.04
N ILE A 86 -7.95 -42.95 31.48
CA ILE A 86 -7.82 -42.39 30.13
C ILE A 86 -7.86 -43.56 29.14
N LEU A 87 -9.05 -43.76 28.53
CA LEU A 87 -9.25 -44.62 27.37
C LEU A 87 -8.52 -44.03 26.15
N THR A 88 -7.51 -44.75 25.68
CA THR A 88 -6.83 -44.54 24.41
C THR A 88 -7.77 -44.86 23.25
N LYS A 89 -8.29 -43.83 22.57
CA LYS A 89 -9.01 -44.00 21.30
C LYS A 89 -8.17 -43.46 20.13
N LYS A 90 -7.81 -44.39 19.24
CA LYS A 90 -7.16 -44.19 17.94
C LYS A 90 -7.98 -43.21 17.08
N PRO A 91 -7.37 -42.30 16.30
CA PRO A 91 -8.16 -41.41 15.44
C PRO A 91 -8.67 -42.20 14.23
N ASP A 92 -10.00 -42.25 14.08
CA ASP A 92 -10.68 -42.77 12.91
C ASP A 92 -10.31 -41.95 11.67
N SER A 93 -9.78 -42.65 10.68
CA SER A 93 -9.62 -42.20 9.31
C SER A 93 -10.99 -42.14 8.63
N GLY A 94 -11.38 -40.96 8.14
CA GLY A 94 -12.48 -40.83 7.19
C GLY A 94 -13.64 -39.96 7.68
N THR A 95 -13.42 -38.66 7.83
CA THR A 95 -14.49 -37.67 7.68
C THR A 95 -14.02 -36.58 6.73
N THR A 96 -14.43 -36.69 5.47
CA THR A 96 -14.53 -35.55 4.56
C THR A 96 -15.44 -34.52 5.25
N GLN A 97 -14.84 -33.46 5.79
CA GLN A 97 -15.59 -32.30 6.24
C GLN A 97 -16.41 -31.80 5.04
N PRO A 98 -17.75 -31.68 5.15
CA PRO A 98 -18.55 -31.14 4.07
C PRO A 98 -18.02 -29.75 3.77
N SER A 99 -17.66 -29.48 2.51
CA SER A 99 -17.37 -28.12 2.08
C SER A 99 -18.61 -27.28 2.34
N THR A 100 -18.61 -26.49 3.41
CA THR A 100 -19.68 -25.52 3.64
C THR A 100 -19.65 -24.60 2.43
N SER A 101 -20.65 -24.75 1.56
CA SER A 101 -20.77 -23.94 0.35
C SER A 101 -20.71 -22.47 0.76
N ILE A 102 -19.96 -21.65 0.01
CA ILE A 102 -19.98 -20.20 0.26
C ILE A 102 -21.32 -19.58 -0.19
N GLN A 103 -22.12 -20.32 -0.95
CA GLN A 103 -23.37 -19.85 -1.54
C GLN A 103 -24.29 -19.11 -0.54
N PRO A 104 -24.52 -19.58 0.70
CA PRO A 104 -25.37 -18.85 1.65
C PRO A 104 -24.82 -17.46 2.01
N TYR A 105 -23.49 -17.32 2.09
CA TYR A 105 -22.85 -16.02 2.30
C TYR A 105 -23.00 -15.13 1.06
N LEU A 106 -22.85 -15.70 -0.14
CA LEU A 106 -23.04 -14.97 -1.40
C LEU A 106 -24.48 -14.48 -1.56
N ASP A 107 -25.45 -15.33 -1.23
CA ASP A 107 -26.86 -15.03 -1.27
C ASP A 107 -27.16 -13.89 -0.28
N GLN A 108 -26.57 -13.92 0.91
CA GLN A 108 -26.73 -12.86 1.90
C GLN A 108 -26.11 -11.54 1.44
N VAL A 109 -24.90 -11.56 0.88
CA VAL A 109 -24.28 -10.34 0.32
C VAL A 109 -25.12 -9.81 -0.83
N THR A 110 -25.49 -10.67 -1.78
CA THR A 110 -26.29 -10.31 -2.96
C THR A 110 -27.65 -9.74 -2.57
N LYS A 111 -28.29 -10.30 -1.53
CA LYS A 111 -29.56 -9.80 -1.00
C LYS A 111 -29.43 -8.41 -0.36
N ASN A 112 -28.31 -8.13 0.29
CA ASN A 112 -28.09 -6.91 1.06
C ASN A 112 -27.29 -5.83 0.30
N LEU A 113 -26.77 -6.16 -0.88
CA LEU A 113 -26.05 -5.23 -1.73
C LEU A 113 -27.03 -4.53 -2.66
N THR A 114 -27.03 -3.22 -2.63
CA THR A 114 -27.72 -2.37 -3.60
C THR A 114 -26.68 -1.69 -4.48
N GLU A 115 -26.84 -1.82 -5.78
CA GLU A 115 -25.98 -1.21 -6.79
C GLU A 115 -26.81 -0.19 -7.57
N PHE A 116 -26.25 1.01 -7.76
CA PHE A 116 -26.87 2.02 -8.61
C PHE A 116 -25.80 2.90 -9.28
N ARG A 117 -26.21 3.58 -10.35
CA ARG A 117 -25.41 4.58 -11.04
C ARG A 117 -26.20 5.89 -11.07
N LEU A 118 -25.54 7.00 -10.75
CA LEU A 118 -26.13 8.33 -10.90
C LEU A 118 -26.22 8.71 -12.38
N GLU A 119 -27.05 9.69 -12.72
CA GLU A 119 -27.20 10.19 -14.10
C GLU A 119 -25.87 10.66 -14.71
N ASN A 120 -24.98 11.20 -13.88
CA ASN A 120 -23.65 11.63 -14.31
C ASN A 120 -22.66 10.46 -14.52
N GLY A 121 -23.04 9.22 -14.22
CA GLY A 121 -22.21 8.03 -14.42
C GLY A 121 -21.46 7.54 -13.18
N MET A 122 -21.52 8.23 -12.03
CA MET A 122 -20.84 7.72 -10.82
C MET A 122 -21.51 6.44 -10.31
N LYS A 123 -20.70 5.44 -9.98
CA LYS A 123 -21.19 4.12 -9.53
C LYS A 123 -21.11 3.97 -8.01
N PHE A 124 -22.16 3.41 -7.43
CA PHE A 124 -22.24 3.12 -6.00
C PHE A 124 -22.56 1.64 -5.74
N LEU A 125 -21.80 1.04 -4.82
CA LEU A 125 -22.04 -0.28 -4.25
C LEU A 125 -22.33 -0.13 -2.75
N VAL A 126 -23.55 -0.40 -2.32
CA VAL A 126 -23.98 -0.22 -0.94
C VAL A 126 -24.30 -1.56 -0.32
N LEU A 127 -23.50 -2.01 0.64
CA LEU A 127 -23.74 -3.26 1.36
C LEU A 127 -24.18 -2.98 2.80
N LYS A 128 -25.46 -3.24 3.06
CA LYS A 128 -26.04 -3.11 4.40
C LYS A 128 -25.53 -4.22 5.34
N ARG A 129 -24.93 -3.82 6.47
CA ARG A 129 -24.43 -4.69 7.56
C ARG A 129 -24.72 -4.07 8.92
N GLN A 130 -25.66 -4.64 9.66
CA GLN A 130 -26.12 -4.09 10.95
C GLN A 130 -25.44 -4.72 12.17
N LYS A 131 -24.18 -5.16 12.04
CA LYS A 131 -23.43 -5.80 13.14
C LYS A 131 -22.97 -4.77 14.20
N ALA A 132 -22.66 -3.55 13.78
CA ALA A 132 -22.22 -2.45 14.62
C ALA A 132 -22.65 -1.12 13.96
N PRO A 133 -22.90 -0.04 14.73
CA PRO A 133 -23.33 1.26 14.22
C PRO A 133 -22.17 2.05 13.58
N VAL A 134 -21.43 1.40 12.67
CA VAL A 134 -20.24 1.92 12.00
C VAL A 134 -20.36 1.62 10.50
N VAL A 135 -19.86 2.54 9.69
CA VAL A 135 -19.87 2.46 8.23
C VAL A 135 -18.47 2.76 7.73
N SER A 136 -17.98 1.92 6.82
CA SER A 136 -16.74 2.14 6.09
C SER A 136 -17.05 2.58 4.68
N PHE A 137 -16.26 3.53 4.20
CA PHE A 137 -16.39 4.14 2.90
C PHE A 137 -15.09 4.01 2.15
N MET A 138 -15.22 3.72 0.86
CA MET A 138 -14.09 3.71 -0.03
C MET A 138 -14.48 4.31 -1.37
N THR A 139 -13.69 5.30 -1.81
CA THR A 139 -13.76 5.87 -3.15
C THR A 139 -12.61 5.31 -3.95
N TYR A 140 -12.93 4.75 -5.12
CA TYR A 140 -11.98 4.20 -6.07
C TYR A 140 -12.02 5.06 -7.32
N VAL A 141 -10.92 5.72 -7.63
CA VAL A 141 -10.72 6.42 -8.90
C VAL A 141 -9.89 5.49 -9.78
N ASP A 142 -10.43 5.10 -10.94
CA ASP A 142 -9.77 4.18 -11.87
C ASP A 142 -8.66 4.90 -12.66
N VAL A 143 -7.65 5.35 -11.92
CA VAL A 143 -6.47 6.05 -12.41
C VAL A 143 -5.30 5.79 -11.46
N GLY A 144 -4.15 5.40 -11.97
CA GLY A 144 -2.93 5.21 -11.18
C GLY A 144 -1.66 5.55 -11.96
N GLY A 145 -0.53 5.02 -11.49
CA GLY A 145 0.77 5.24 -12.16
C GLY A 145 0.82 4.76 -13.62
N SER A 146 -0.05 3.83 -14.01
CA SER A 146 -0.11 3.31 -15.39
C SER A 146 -0.79 4.26 -16.38
N ASP A 147 -1.60 5.20 -15.90
CA ASP A 147 -2.32 6.19 -16.70
C ASP A 147 -1.49 7.47 -16.96
N GLU A 148 -0.32 7.57 -16.33
CA GLU A 148 0.52 8.75 -16.42
C GLU A 148 1.22 8.87 -17.79
N VAL A 149 1.46 10.12 -18.21
CA VAL A 149 2.22 10.41 -19.42
C VAL A 149 3.72 10.49 -19.13
N ALA A 150 4.55 10.12 -20.10
CA ALA A 150 6.00 10.22 -19.96
C ALA A 150 6.41 11.69 -19.70
N GLY A 151 7.36 11.90 -18.77
CA GLY A 151 7.80 13.24 -18.35
C GLY A 151 6.90 13.89 -17.29
N LYS A 152 5.78 13.26 -16.92
CA LYS A 152 4.90 13.69 -15.82
C LYS A 152 4.60 12.55 -14.84
N THR A 153 5.58 11.68 -14.60
CA THR A 153 5.38 10.54 -13.68
C THR A 153 5.26 10.99 -12.23
N GLY A 154 4.52 10.22 -11.42
CA GLY A 154 4.21 10.52 -10.02
C GLY A 154 3.05 11.50 -9.83
N ILE A 155 2.41 11.96 -10.91
CA ILE A 155 1.31 12.94 -10.85
C ILE A 155 0.06 12.37 -10.16
N SER A 156 -0.21 11.06 -10.30
CA SER A 156 -1.32 10.39 -9.62
C SER A 156 -1.10 10.38 -8.10
N HIS A 157 0.12 10.04 -7.66
CA HIS A 157 0.53 10.06 -6.25
C HIS A 157 0.56 11.49 -5.70
N PHE A 158 1.00 12.47 -6.49
CA PHE A 158 0.95 13.87 -6.08
C PHE A 158 -0.49 14.35 -5.88
N LEU A 159 -1.42 14.01 -6.78
CA LEU A 159 -2.83 14.33 -6.59
C LEU A 159 -3.42 13.72 -5.31
N GLU A 160 -2.99 12.51 -4.94
CA GLU A 160 -3.38 11.90 -3.67
C GLU A 160 -3.00 12.77 -2.47
N HIS A 161 -1.77 13.29 -2.41
CA HIS A 161 -1.34 14.21 -1.36
C HIS A 161 -2.19 15.48 -1.33
N LEU A 162 -2.46 16.05 -2.51
CA LEU A 162 -3.20 17.31 -2.64
C LEU A 162 -4.68 17.18 -2.34
N ALA A 163 -5.26 16.00 -2.49
CA ALA A 163 -6.67 15.74 -2.20
C ALA A 163 -7.05 16.01 -0.73
N PHE A 164 -6.08 16.06 0.18
CA PHE A 164 -6.28 16.41 1.59
C PHE A 164 -6.06 17.88 1.91
N LYS A 165 -5.56 18.67 0.96
CA LYS A 165 -5.24 20.10 1.14
C LYS A 165 -6.47 21.00 0.99
N GLY A 166 -7.58 20.41 0.58
CA GLY A 166 -8.89 21.00 0.69
C GLY A 166 -9.40 21.63 -0.61
N THR A 167 -10.43 22.44 -0.44
CA THR A 167 -11.27 22.97 -1.50
C THR A 167 -11.39 24.49 -1.36
N THR A 168 -12.30 25.09 -2.12
CA THR A 168 -12.72 26.48 -1.94
C THR A 168 -13.43 26.73 -0.60
N ARG A 169 -13.87 25.67 0.08
CA ARG A 169 -14.63 25.72 1.35
C ARG A 169 -13.91 25.11 2.55
N ILE A 170 -12.99 24.18 2.32
CA ILE A 170 -12.26 23.45 3.36
C ILE A 170 -10.76 23.70 3.15
N GLY A 171 -10.01 23.87 4.23
CA GLY A 171 -8.56 24.10 4.20
C GLY A 171 -8.17 25.57 4.07
N THR A 172 -9.09 26.50 4.30
CA THR A 172 -8.85 27.95 4.13
C THR A 172 -9.73 28.79 5.04
N LYS A 173 -9.19 29.91 5.53
CA LYS A 173 -9.94 30.93 6.28
C LYS A 173 -10.71 31.88 5.35
N ASP A 174 -10.18 32.14 4.16
CA ASP A 174 -10.76 33.01 3.15
C ASP A 174 -10.16 32.70 1.78
N TYR A 175 -10.88 31.91 0.98
CA TYR A 175 -10.42 31.54 -0.36
C TYR A 175 -10.30 32.75 -1.31
N GLN A 176 -11.13 33.79 -1.15
CA GLN A 176 -11.09 34.96 -2.02
C GLN A 176 -9.81 35.78 -1.80
N ALA A 177 -9.33 35.83 -0.56
CA ALA A 177 -8.02 36.42 -0.23
C ALA A 177 -6.85 35.50 -0.57
N GLU A 178 -7.04 34.17 -0.49
CA GLU A 178 -6.00 33.18 -0.78
C GLU A 178 -5.69 33.07 -2.28
N LYS A 179 -6.72 33.02 -3.13
CA LYS A 179 -6.58 32.73 -4.57
C LYS A 179 -5.59 33.64 -5.31
N PRO A 180 -5.59 34.97 -5.12
CA PRO A 180 -4.61 35.85 -5.78
C PRO A 180 -3.16 35.54 -5.38
N LEU A 181 -2.92 35.09 -4.13
CA LEU A 181 -1.59 34.69 -3.67
C LEU A 181 -1.14 33.39 -4.34
N LEU A 182 -2.05 32.42 -4.46
CA LEU A 182 -1.77 31.16 -5.18
C LEU A 182 -1.45 31.42 -6.66
N ASP A 183 -2.20 32.29 -7.32
CA ASP A 183 -1.93 32.71 -8.71
C ASP A 183 -0.57 33.42 -8.84
N GLN A 184 -0.23 34.24 -7.84
CA GLN A 184 1.07 34.91 -7.79
C GLN A 184 2.22 33.92 -7.60
N LEU A 185 2.04 32.88 -6.78
CA LEU A 185 3.04 31.81 -6.60
C LEU A 185 3.27 31.06 -7.92
N GLU A 186 2.21 30.68 -8.63
CA GLU A 186 2.34 30.01 -9.93
C GLU A 186 3.10 30.88 -10.94
N LYS A 187 2.76 32.17 -11.02
CA LYS A 187 3.48 33.12 -11.88
C LYS A 187 4.94 33.29 -11.50
N LEU A 188 5.24 33.38 -10.19
CA LEU A 188 6.62 33.50 -9.70
C LEU A 188 7.42 32.23 -10.01
N ASP A 189 6.85 31.03 -9.87
CA ASP A 189 7.52 29.78 -10.26
C ASP A 189 7.85 29.75 -11.76
N GLN A 190 6.92 30.16 -12.62
CA GLN A 190 7.18 30.28 -14.06
C GLN A 190 8.33 31.25 -14.36
N GLN A 191 8.38 32.40 -13.69
CA GLN A 191 9.46 33.38 -13.83
C GLN A 191 10.80 32.82 -13.30
N ILE A 192 10.80 32.15 -12.15
CA ILE A 192 11.99 31.51 -11.57
C ILE A 192 12.56 30.48 -12.56
N ARG A 193 11.70 29.61 -13.11
CA ARG A 193 12.11 28.61 -14.10
C ARG A 193 12.70 29.26 -15.36
N ALA A 194 12.07 30.29 -15.89
CA ALA A 194 12.56 31.03 -17.05
C ALA A 194 13.93 31.70 -16.78
N ALA A 195 14.08 32.37 -15.62
CA ALA A 195 15.31 33.02 -15.21
C ALA A 195 16.45 32.01 -14.97
N ARG A 196 16.17 30.84 -14.36
CA ARG A 196 17.13 29.74 -14.22
C ARG A 196 17.60 29.23 -15.58
N LYS A 197 16.68 29.00 -16.52
CA LYS A 197 17.02 28.58 -17.89
C LYS A 197 17.87 29.62 -18.63
N ALA A 198 17.66 30.90 -18.36
CA ALA A 198 18.43 32.01 -18.93
C ALA A 198 19.76 32.29 -18.20
N GLY A 199 20.12 31.52 -17.16
CA GLY A 199 21.35 31.71 -16.38
C GLY A 199 21.38 32.98 -15.52
N LYS A 200 20.25 33.61 -15.26
CA LYS A 200 20.15 34.89 -14.55
C LYS A 200 20.09 34.71 -13.02
N GLN A 201 21.20 34.33 -12.41
CA GLN A 201 21.25 33.94 -11.00
C GLN A 201 20.75 35.03 -10.02
N GLU A 202 21.07 36.30 -10.24
CA GLU A 202 20.59 37.40 -9.38
C GLU A 202 19.07 37.60 -9.48
N GLU A 203 18.51 37.42 -10.68
CA GLU A 203 17.06 37.51 -10.91
C GLU A 203 16.35 36.34 -10.20
N VAL A 204 16.90 35.13 -10.29
CA VAL A 204 16.41 33.95 -9.58
C VAL A 204 16.36 34.19 -8.07
N ALA A 205 17.45 34.66 -7.46
CA ALA A 205 17.48 34.90 -6.02
C ALA A 205 16.44 35.94 -5.56
N LYS A 206 16.22 36.99 -6.34
CA LYS A 206 15.19 38.02 -6.06
C LYS A 206 13.77 37.45 -6.16
N LEU A 207 13.51 36.65 -7.20
CA LEU A 207 12.21 36.01 -7.41
C LEU A 207 11.91 34.97 -6.31
N GLU A 208 12.89 34.15 -5.93
CA GLU A 208 12.76 33.18 -4.83
C GLU A 208 12.49 33.85 -3.48
N ALA A 209 13.16 34.96 -3.18
CA ALA A 209 12.89 35.73 -1.98
C ALA A 209 11.47 36.33 -1.97
N THR A 210 10.94 36.69 -3.14
CA THR A 210 9.56 37.17 -3.28
C THR A 210 8.57 36.02 -3.14
N PHE A 211 8.87 34.88 -3.78
CA PHE A 211 8.09 33.66 -3.68
C PHE A 211 7.91 33.22 -2.22
N ALA A 212 9.00 33.14 -1.45
CA ALA A 212 8.95 32.73 -0.05
C ALA A 212 8.08 33.66 0.82
N LYS A 213 8.05 34.96 0.51
CA LYS A 213 7.17 35.92 1.22
C LYS A 213 5.70 35.67 0.88
N VAL A 214 5.37 35.54 -0.40
CA VAL A 214 4.00 35.27 -0.86
C VAL A 214 3.51 33.93 -0.32
N GLU A 215 4.38 32.91 -0.29
CA GLU A 215 4.04 31.59 0.25
C GLU A 215 3.75 31.68 1.76
N ALA A 216 4.58 32.40 2.52
CA ALA A 216 4.32 32.63 3.94
C ALA A 216 3.05 33.43 4.21
N GLU A 217 2.61 34.30 3.30
CA GLU A 217 1.33 35.01 3.39
C GLU A 217 0.15 34.09 3.09
N ALA A 218 0.22 33.29 2.01
CA ALA A 218 -0.81 32.30 1.68
C ALA A 218 -1.01 31.30 2.82
N MET A 219 0.08 30.84 3.43
CA MET A 219 0.07 29.90 4.56
C MET A 219 -0.64 30.42 5.81
N LYS A 220 -0.74 31.74 6.01
CA LYS A 220 -1.49 32.31 7.14
C LYS A 220 -3.01 32.17 6.94
N ILE A 221 -3.45 32.09 5.68
CA ILE A 221 -4.85 31.95 5.29
C ILE A 221 -5.23 30.47 5.20
N SER A 222 -4.31 29.58 4.78
CA SER A 222 -4.53 28.13 4.80
C SER A 222 -4.82 27.61 6.21
N ASN A 223 -5.80 26.71 6.30
CA ASN A 223 -6.06 25.90 7.50
C ASN A 223 -5.54 24.48 7.26
N GLN A 224 -4.27 24.26 7.59
CA GLN A 224 -3.64 22.96 7.36
C GLN A 224 -4.38 21.82 8.07
N ASN A 225 -4.60 20.73 7.34
CA ASN A 225 -5.23 19.51 7.85
C ASN A 225 -6.68 19.70 8.38
N GLU A 226 -7.40 20.73 7.94
CA GLU A 226 -8.79 20.96 8.35
C GLU A 226 -9.71 19.77 8.01
N PHE A 227 -9.51 19.14 6.84
CA PHE A 227 -10.25 17.93 6.46
C PHE A 227 -10.09 16.81 7.50
N GLY A 228 -8.85 16.51 7.89
CA GLY A 228 -8.54 15.47 8.87
C GLY A 228 -9.11 15.80 10.25
N GLN A 229 -9.03 17.06 10.67
CA GLN A 229 -9.61 17.53 11.94
C GLN A 229 -11.13 17.37 11.99
N ILE A 230 -11.84 17.69 10.91
CA ILE A 230 -13.30 17.49 10.83
C ILE A 230 -13.63 15.99 10.98
N VAL A 231 -12.88 15.12 10.30
CA VAL A 231 -13.08 13.67 10.38
C VAL A 231 -12.82 13.17 11.80
N GLU A 232 -11.70 13.52 12.42
CA GLU A 232 -11.33 13.09 13.77
C GLU A 232 -12.34 13.58 14.81
N GLN A 233 -12.71 14.86 14.79
CA GLN A 233 -13.67 15.44 15.73
C GLN A 233 -15.07 14.82 15.60
N ALA A 234 -15.44 14.35 14.40
CA ALA A 234 -16.69 13.63 14.18
C ALA A 234 -16.63 12.13 14.55
N GLY A 235 -15.50 11.65 15.08
CA GLY A 235 -15.29 10.26 15.47
C GLY A 235 -14.88 9.34 14.32
N GLY A 236 -14.41 9.90 13.21
CA GLY A 236 -13.92 9.15 12.06
C GLY A 236 -12.58 8.49 12.36
N VAL A 237 -12.38 7.31 11.78
CA VAL A 237 -11.16 6.50 11.97
C VAL A 237 -10.64 5.97 10.65
N GLY A 238 -9.31 5.82 10.58
CA GLY A 238 -8.64 5.24 9.43
C GLY A 238 -8.70 6.11 8.17
N LEU A 239 -8.70 7.45 8.31
CA LEU A 239 -8.51 8.38 7.20
C LEU A 239 -7.18 8.12 6.51
N ASN A 240 -7.28 7.61 5.29
CA ASN A 240 -6.12 7.28 4.48
C ASN A 240 -6.43 7.34 2.99
N ALA A 241 -5.37 7.38 2.20
CA ALA A 241 -5.41 7.13 0.78
C ALA A 241 -4.23 6.27 0.36
N ASN A 242 -4.30 5.74 -0.84
CA ASN A 242 -3.14 5.16 -1.49
C ASN A 242 -3.25 5.29 -2.99
N THR A 243 -2.10 5.41 -3.63
CA THR A 243 -1.94 5.31 -5.07
C THR A 243 -1.16 4.06 -5.42
N SER A 244 -1.66 3.34 -6.43
CA SER A 244 -1.04 2.14 -6.99
C SER A 244 -0.76 2.33 -8.48
N ALA A 245 -0.22 1.30 -9.13
CA ALA A 245 -0.08 1.32 -10.58
C ALA A 245 -1.45 1.43 -11.30
N ASP A 246 -2.53 0.93 -10.69
CA ASP A 246 -3.84 0.77 -11.35
C ASP A 246 -4.90 1.78 -10.91
N ALA A 247 -4.75 2.35 -9.71
CA ALA A 247 -5.81 3.15 -9.08
C ALA A 247 -5.31 4.04 -7.94
N THR A 248 -6.08 5.08 -7.65
CA THR A 248 -6.00 5.91 -6.44
C THR A 248 -7.27 5.69 -5.60
N ARG A 249 -7.06 5.38 -4.32
CA ARG A 249 -8.11 4.97 -3.40
C ARG A 249 -8.13 5.90 -2.19
N TYR A 250 -9.33 6.27 -1.73
CA TYR A 250 -9.53 7.06 -0.52
C TYR A 250 -10.48 6.32 0.41
N LEU A 251 -10.11 6.21 1.68
CA LEU A 251 -10.84 5.34 2.61
C LEU A 251 -10.85 5.86 4.03
N TYR A 252 -11.99 5.69 4.70
CA TYR A 252 -12.17 5.93 6.13
C TYR A 252 -13.50 5.38 6.62
N SER A 253 -13.66 5.32 7.93
CA SER A 253 -14.90 4.89 8.57
C SER A 253 -15.45 5.95 9.51
N PHE A 254 -16.77 5.93 9.70
CA PHE A 254 -17.46 6.77 10.68
C PHE A 254 -18.50 5.97 11.46
N PRO A 255 -18.95 6.48 12.63
CA PRO A 255 -20.25 6.14 13.18
C PRO A 255 -21.37 6.34 12.15
N ALA A 256 -22.37 5.45 12.14
CA ALA A 256 -23.42 5.43 11.11
C ALA A 256 -24.21 6.74 10.97
N ASN A 257 -24.40 7.47 12.07
CA ASN A 257 -25.08 8.77 12.08
C ASN A 257 -24.29 9.92 11.44
N LYS A 258 -23.07 9.66 10.92
CA LYS A 258 -22.25 10.64 10.19
C LYS A 258 -22.23 10.39 8.68
N LEU A 259 -23.13 9.56 8.15
CA LEU A 259 -23.24 9.28 6.72
C LEU A 259 -23.32 10.56 5.87
N GLU A 260 -24.17 11.52 6.23
CA GLU A 260 -24.32 12.76 5.47
C GLU A 260 -23.08 13.67 5.56
N LEU A 261 -22.38 13.68 6.71
CA LEU A 261 -21.10 14.36 6.82
C LEU A 261 -20.07 13.74 5.86
N TRP A 262 -20.01 12.41 5.77
CA TRP A 262 -19.16 11.74 4.80
C TRP A 262 -19.52 12.13 3.37
N MET A 263 -20.80 12.08 3.00
CA MET A 263 -21.30 12.47 1.67
C MET A 263 -20.88 13.91 1.32
N SER A 264 -20.99 14.83 2.28
CA SER A 264 -20.55 16.21 2.11
C SER A 264 -19.04 16.30 1.91
N LEU A 265 -18.24 15.68 2.76
CA LEU A 265 -16.78 15.80 2.71
C LEU A 265 -16.19 15.16 1.44
N GLU A 266 -16.61 13.94 1.13
CA GLU A 266 -16.07 13.17 0.00
C GLU A 266 -16.50 13.78 -1.35
N SER A 267 -17.74 14.28 -1.45
CA SER A 267 -18.18 14.99 -2.66
C SER A 267 -17.51 16.35 -2.83
N GLU A 268 -17.23 17.10 -1.76
CA GLU A 268 -16.52 18.37 -1.90
C GLU A 268 -15.06 18.14 -2.34
N ARG A 269 -14.41 17.07 -1.85
CA ARG A 269 -12.99 16.76 -2.12
C ARG A 269 -12.63 16.81 -3.62
N PHE A 270 -13.51 16.34 -4.50
CA PHE A 270 -13.26 16.30 -5.94
C PHE A 270 -14.16 17.24 -6.76
N LEU A 271 -15.01 18.04 -6.13
CA LEU A 271 -15.87 18.98 -6.85
C LEU A 271 -15.13 20.29 -7.16
N GLU A 272 -14.48 20.88 -6.16
CA GLU A 272 -13.74 22.14 -6.28
C GLU A 272 -12.41 22.09 -5.52
N PRO A 273 -11.48 21.17 -5.84
CA PRO A 273 -10.18 21.11 -5.19
C PRO A 273 -9.34 22.34 -5.53
N VAL A 274 -8.56 22.81 -4.55
CA VAL A 274 -7.59 23.90 -4.73
C VAL A 274 -6.19 23.29 -4.80
N LEU A 275 -5.79 22.85 -5.99
CA LEU A 275 -4.57 22.06 -6.21
C LEU A 275 -3.28 22.89 -6.06
N GLU A 276 -3.38 24.21 -6.10
CA GLU A 276 -2.25 25.13 -5.92
C GLU A 276 -1.89 25.30 -4.43
N ARG A 277 -2.84 25.05 -3.53
CA ARG A 277 -2.63 25.16 -2.09
C ARG A 277 -1.64 24.09 -1.64
N GLU A 278 -0.60 24.53 -0.94
CA GLU A 278 0.49 23.67 -0.44
C GLU A 278 1.25 22.89 -1.54
N PHE A 279 1.01 23.16 -2.83
CA PHE A 279 1.63 22.45 -3.95
C PHE A 279 3.15 22.34 -3.83
N TYR A 280 3.81 23.47 -3.56
CA TYR A 280 5.27 23.54 -3.52
C TYR A 280 5.87 22.88 -2.27
N GLN A 281 5.15 22.92 -1.15
CA GLN A 281 5.52 22.22 0.09
C GLN A 281 5.37 20.71 -0.09
N GLU A 282 4.22 20.26 -0.60
CA GLU A 282 3.97 18.84 -0.88
C GLU A 282 4.93 18.27 -1.91
N LYS A 283 5.33 19.06 -2.90
CA LYS A 283 6.41 18.65 -3.82
C LYS A 283 7.68 18.27 -3.06
N GLN A 284 8.10 19.06 -2.07
CA GLN A 284 9.29 18.74 -1.29
C GLN A 284 9.07 17.51 -0.40
N VAL A 285 7.88 17.36 0.19
CA VAL A 285 7.52 16.16 0.96
C VAL A 285 7.63 14.91 0.11
N ILE A 286 7.06 14.92 -1.10
CA ILE A 286 7.12 13.79 -2.05
C ILE A 286 8.56 13.50 -2.50
N LEU A 287 9.37 14.54 -2.74
CA LEU A 287 10.79 14.37 -3.09
C LEU A 287 11.59 13.73 -1.93
N GLU A 288 11.34 14.14 -0.68
CA GLU A 288 11.97 13.51 0.49
C GLU A 288 11.45 12.10 0.73
N GLU A 289 10.17 11.83 0.49
CA GLU A 289 9.62 10.48 0.50
C GLU A 289 10.32 9.59 -0.53
N ARG A 290 10.43 10.03 -1.79
CA ARG A 290 11.16 9.32 -2.83
C ARG A 290 12.60 9.05 -2.41
N ARG A 291 13.26 10.06 -1.86
CA ARG A 291 14.63 9.95 -1.38
C ARG A 291 14.77 8.87 -0.30
N LEU A 292 13.87 8.85 0.68
CA LEU A 292 13.89 7.86 1.76
C LEU A 292 13.55 6.44 1.28
N ARG A 293 12.59 6.32 0.37
CA ARG A 293 12.01 5.02 -0.02
C ARG A 293 12.71 4.36 -1.19
N VAL A 294 13.30 5.14 -2.09
CA VAL A 294 13.89 4.68 -3.34
C VAL A 294 15.38 5.02 -3.38
N ASP A 295 15.74 6.31 -3.34
CA ASP A 295 17.10 6.74 -3.70
C ASP A 295 18.14 6.39 -2.61
N ASN A 296 17.76 6.46 -1.33
CA ASN A 296 18.59 6.04 -0.19
C ASN A 296 18.31 4.60 0.27
N SER A 297 17.49 3.85 -0.47
CA SER A 297 17.08 2.49 -0.13
C SER A 297 17.64 1.52 -1.17
N PRO A 298 18.63 0.69 -0.84
CA PRO A 298 19.18 -0.28 -1.79
C PRO A 298 18.13 -1.20 -2.39
N ILE A 299 17.15 -1.63 -1.59
CA ILE A 299 16.03 -2.45 -2.06
C ILE A 299 15.06 -1.64 -2.93
N GLY A 300 14.80 -0.37 -2.59
CA GLY A 300 13.96 0.52 -3.39
C GLY A 300 14.54 0.77 -4.77
N THR A 301 15.83 1.13 -4.84
CA THR A 301 16.57 1.26 -6.09
C THR A 301 16.58 -0.05 -6.91
N MET A 302 16.79 -1.20 -6.25
CA MET A 302 16.75 -2.50 -6.92
C MET A 302 15.37 -2.80 -7.51
N ILE A 303 14.28 -2.54 -6.77
CA ILE A 303 12.92 -2.76 -7.26
C ILE A 303 12.61 -1.86 -8.47
N GLU A 304 12.98 -0.57 -8.43
CA GLU A 304 12.81 0.34 -9.56
C GLU A 304 13.55 -0.18 -10.81
N LYS A 305 14.84 -0.51 -10.69
CA LYS A 305 15.62 -1.04 -11.82
C LYS A 305 15.12 -2.40 -12.30
N PHE A 306 14.58 -3.22 -11.40
CA PHE A 306 14.01 -4.52 -11.72
C PHE A 306 12.74 -4.38 -12.59
N ILE A 307 11.79 -3.52 -12.22
CA ILE A 307 10.57 -3.33 -13.02
C ILE A 307 10.86 -2.65 -14.36
N GLU A 308 11.84 -1.73 -14.40
CA GLU A 308 12.33 -1.11 -15.65
C GLU A 308 12.94 -2.13 -16.61
N THR A 309 13.55 -3.18 -16.06
CA THR A 309 14.11 -4.30 -16.83
C THR A 309 13.03 -5.29 -17.26
N ALA A 310 12.06 -5.56 -16.37
CA ALA A 310 10.99 -6.52 -16.62
C ALA A 310 10.02 -6.06 -17.71
N PHE A 311 9.69 -4.77 -17.77
CA PHE A 311 8.74 -4.20 -18.73
C PHE A 311 9.43 -3.28 -19.75
N SER A 312 9.26 -3.58 -21.03
CA SER A 312 9.87 -2.82 -22.12
C SER A 312 9.05 -1.59 -22.50
N VAL A 313 7.73 -1.72 -22.63
CA VAL A 313 6.84 -0.64 -23.07
C VAL A 313 5.71 -0.35 -22.10
N HIS A 314 5.20 -1.36 -21.38
CA HIS A 314 4.04 -1.19 -20.52
C HIS A 314 4.34 -0.20 -19.38
N PRO A 315 3.43 0.73 -19.03
CA PRO A 315 3.64 1.74 -17.99
C PRO A 315 3.99 1.21 -16.61
N TYR A 316 3.67 -0.06 -16.31
CA TYR A 316 4.13 -0.77 -15.11
C TYR A 316 5.66 -0.77 -14.91
N LYS A 317 6.44 -0.43 -15.94
CA LYS A 317 7.88 -0.20 -15.81
C LYS A 317 8.24 1.02 -14.94
N ARG A 318 7.31 1.94 -14.72
CA ARG A 318 7.54 3.23 -14.06
C ARG A 318 7.23 3.12 -12.56
N PRO A 319 8.00 3.78 -11.69
CA PRO A 319 7.70 3.83 -10.27
C PRO A 319 6.44 4.67 -10.03
N VAL A 320 5.52 4.20 -9.18
CA VAL A 320 4.27 4.92 -8.84
C VAL A 320 4.53 6.30 -8.23
N ILE A 321 5.60 6.44 -7.45
CA ILE A 321 6.00 7.74 -6.87
C ILE A 321 6.51 8.75 -7.92
N GLY A 322 6.83 8.28 -9.14
CA GLY A 322 7.41 9.07 -10.22
C GLY A 322 8.92 9.22 -10.15
N TYR A 323 9.54 9.60 -11.26
CA TYR A 323 10.97 9.92 -11.35
C TYR A 323 11.26 11.28 -10.71
N GLU A 324 12.42 11.44 -10.07
CA GLU A 324 12.79 12.69 -9.39
C GLU A 324 12.71 13.91 -10.32
N GLU A 325 13.23 13.78 -11.53
CA GLU A 325 13.21 14.85 -12.53
C GLU A 325 11.78 15.25 -12.91
N ASP A 326 10.90 14.28 -13.12
CA ASP A 326 9.50 14.52 -13.44
C ASP A 326 8.80 15.24 -12.28
N ILE A 327 8.96 14.77 -11.04
CA ILE A 327 8.35 15.38 -9.83
C ILE A 327 8.79 16.84 -9.67
N ARG A 328 10.08 17.13 -9.90
CA ARG A 328 10.60 18.52 -9.87
C ARG A 328 9.95 19.39 -10.95
N ASN A 329 9.71 18.80 -12.12
CA ASN A 329 9.19 19.48 -13.30
C ASN A 329 7.67 19.66 -13.31
N LEU A 330 6.91 18.87 -12.56
CA LEU A 330 5.45 19.01 -12.42
C LEU A 330 5.05 20.44 -12.02
N THR A 331 3.97 20.94 -12.60
CA THR A 331 3.39 22.27 -12.34
C THR A 331 1.94 22.16 -11.89
N PRO A 332 1.36 23.17 -11.20
CA PRO A 332 -0.06 23.14 -10.85
C PRO A 332 -0.98 22.93 -12.07
N GLN A 333 -0.59 23.45 -13.24
CA GLN A 333 -1.29 23.23 -14.50
C GLN A 333 -1.35 21.75 -14.89
N ASP A 334 -0.24 21.02 -14.74
CA ASP A 334 -0.21 19.59 -15.04
C ASP A 334 -1.21 18.81 -14.18
N LEU A 335 -1.25 19.14 -12.87
CA LEU A 335 -2.16 18.51 -11.91
C LEU A 335 -3.62 18.83 -12.26
N ARG A 336 -3.93 20.08 -12.64
CA ARG A 336 -5.27 20.47 -13.11
C ARG A 336 -5.69 19.70 -14.37
N GLU A 337 -4.79 19.57 -15.35
CA GLU A 337 -5.05 18.83 -16.58
C GLU A 337 -5.34 17.35 -16.30
N PHE A 338 -4.49 16.71 -15.48
CA PHE A 338 -4.66 15.30 -15.11
C PHE A 338 -5.94 15.09 -14.29
N PHE A 339 -6.21 15.96 -13.31
CA PHE A 339 -7.44 15.91 -12.52
C PHE A 339 -8.69 16.01 -13.41
N GLN A 340 -8.73 16.99 -14.31
CA GLN A 340 -9.86 17.21 -15.21
C GLN A 340 -10.10 16.05 -16.19
N ALA A 341 -9.04 15.33 -16.55
CA ALA A 341 -9.08 14.17 -17.44
C ALA A 341 -9.58 12.89 -16.74
N HIS A 342 -9.13 12.65 -15.51
CA HIS A 342 -9.30 11.35 -14.84
C HIS A 342 -10.26 11.34 -13.65
N TYR A 343 -10.47 12.47 -12.95
CA TYR A 343 -11.39 12.57 -11.82
C TYR A 343 -12.79 12.97 -12.29
N VAL A 344 -13.33 12.17 -13.22
CA VAL A 344 -14.68 12.33 -13.78
C VAL A 344 -15.63 11.29 -13.18
N PRO A 345 -16.94 11.57 -13.01
CA PRO A 345 -17.87 10.65 -12.36
C PRO A 345 -17.87 9.23 -12.92
N GLN A 346 -17.76 9.07 -14.24
CA GLN A 346 -17.71 7.79 -14.93
C GLN A 346 -16.56 6.89 -14.47
N ASN A 347 -15.45 7.52 -14.06
CA ASN A 347 -14.20 6.88 -13.65
C ASN A 347 -14.11 6.68 -12.12
N ILE A 348 -15.19 6.98 -11.39
CA ILE A 348 -15.27 6.89 -9.94
C ILE A 348 -16.32 5.87 -9.52
N ALA A 349 -15.90 4.91 -8.70
CA ALA A 349 -16.77 3.96 -8.05
C ALA A 349 -16.62 4.06 -6.52
N ILE A 350 -17.75 4.05 -5.81
CA ILE A 350 -17.80 4.20 -4.36
C ILE A 350 -18.44 2.96 -3.75
N ALA A 351 -17.80 2.40 -2.71
CA ALA A 351 -18.40 1.37 -1.87
C ALA A 351 -18.68 1.89 -0.46
N ILE A 352 -19.89 1.61 0.01
CA ILE A 352 -20.37 1.97 1.34
C ILE A 352 -20.83 0.69 2.04
N VAL A 353 -20.12 0.31 3.11
CA VAL A 353 -20.34 -0.97 3.78
C VAL A 353 -20.53 -0.75 5.28
N GLY A 354 -21.68 -1.12 5.82
CA GLY A 354 -21.98 -0.97 7.25
C GLY A 354 -23.45 -0.74 7.56
N ASP A 355 -23.74 -0.15 8.71
CA ASP A 355 -25.10 0.13 9.16
C ASP A 355 -25.66 1.37 8.43
N VAL A 356 -26.14 1.16 7.21
CA VAL A 356 -26.75 2.19 6.36
C VAL A 356 -28.06 1.71 5.74
N ASP A 357 -28.93 2.65 5.43
CA ASP A 357 -30.07 2.44 4.54
C ASP A 357 -29.67 2.76 3.08
N PRO A 358 -29.69 1.78 2.16
CA PRO A 358 -29.39 2.02 0.76
C PRO A 358 -30.27 3.09 0.07
N GLN A 359 -31.53 3.26 0.50
CA GLN A 359 -32.40 4.29 -0.08
C GLN A 359 -31.93 5.69 0.32
N GLU A 360 -31.54 5.85 1.59
CA GLU A 360 -30.98 7.11 2.08
C GLU A 360 -29.63 7.41 1.45
N VAL A 361 -28.77 6.38 1.29
CA VAL A 361 -27.50 6.51 0.58
C VAL A 361 -27.73 7.00 -0.86
N LYS A 362 -28.71 6.44 -1.58
CA LYS A 362 -29.03 6.86 -2.94
C LYS A 362 -29.51 8.31 -2.99
N ARG A 363 -30.42 8.71 -2.10
CA ARG A 363 -30.90 10.09 -1.99
C ARG A 363 -29.76 11.07 -1.75
N LEU A 364 -28.87 10.76 -0.80
CA LEU A 364 -27.70 11.59 -0.50
C LEU A 364 -26.70 11.60 -1.66
N ALA A 365 -26.49 10.48 -2.34
CA ALA A 365 -25.62 10.42 -3.50
C ALA A 365 -26.10 11.33 -4.64
N GLU A 366 -27.41 11.37 -4.90
CA GLU A 366 -28.03 12.28 -5.87
C GLU A 366 -27.81 13.76 -5.48
N ILE A 367 -27.95 14.10 -4.20
CA ILE A 367 -27.76 15.48 -3.69
C ILE A 367 -26.29 15.92 -3.77
N TYR A 368 -25.37 15.10 -3.26
CA TYR A 368 -23.99 15.49 -3.05
C TYR A 368 -23.11 15.24 -4.29
N PHE A 369 -23.25 14.07 -4.91
CA PHE A 369 -22.43 13.67 -6.06
C PHE A 369 -23.11 13.90 -7.41
N GLY A 370 -24.45 14.05 -7.46
CA GLY A 370 -25.17 14.39 -8.69
C GLY A 370 -24.78 15.76 -9.28
N ARG A 371 -24.16 16.63 -8.47
CA ARG A 371 -23.63 17.95 -8.86
C ARG A 371 -22.46 17.89 -9.85
N TYR A 372 -21.76 16.76 -9.93
CA TYR A 372 -20.60 16.64 -10.80
C TYR A 372 -21.02 16.66 -12.26
N LYS A 373 -20.27 17.43 -13.06
CA LYS A 373 -20.47 17.48 -14.50
C LYS A 373 -20.01 16.17 -15.13
N SER A 374 -20.95 15.49 -15.78
CA SER A 374 -20.65 14.35 -16.65
C SER A 374 -19.67 14.77 -17.74
N ARG A 375 -18.63 13.96 -17.97
CA ARG A 375 -17.66 14.14 -19.05
C ARG A 375 -17.38 12.78 -19.67
N PRO A 376 -17.13 12.70 -20.98
CA PRO A 376 -16.68 11.45 -21.57
C PRO A 376 -15.36 11.06 -20.91
N GLU A 377 -15.30 9.84 -20.40
CA GLU A 377 -14.07 9.25 -19.89
C GLU A 377 -13.05 9.17 -21.02
N ILE A 378 -11.82 9.61 -20.74
CA ILE A 378 -10.71 9.43 -21.68
C ILE A 378 -10.26 7.99 -21.53
N ALA A 379 -10.64 7.14 -22.48
CA ALA A 379 -10.17 5.75 -22.49
C ALA A 379 -8.64 5.72 -22.49
N SER A 380 -8.05 5.22 -21.40
CA SER A 380 -6.60 5.06 -21.28
C SER A 380 -6.08 4.11 -22.38
N LYS A 381 -5.21 4.63 -23.24
CA LYS A 381 -4.57 3.86 -24.31
C LYS A 381 -3.27 3.25 -23.80
N ILE A 382 -3.39 2.29 -22.88
CA ILE A 382 -2.23 1.61 -22.31
C ILE A 382 -1.73 0.55 -23.30
N PRO A 383 -0.45 0.61 -23.74
CA PRO A 383 0.10 -0.37 -24.67
C PRO A 383 0.31 -1.71 -23.96
N ALA A 384 -0.05 -2.81 -24.61
CA ALA A 384 0.25 -4.15 -24.11
C ALA A 384 1.77 -4.40 -24.10
N GLU A 385 2.27 -5.12 -23.08
CA GLU A 385 3.67 -5.54 -23.03
C GLU A 385 3.96 -6.62 -24.09
N PRO A 386 4.96 -6.44 -24.95
CA PRO A 386 5.42 -7.49 -25.86
C PRO A 386 5.88 -8.72 -25.10
N LYS A 387 5.61 -9.90 -25.67
CA LYS A 387 6.09 -11.15 -25.09
C LYS A 387 7.62 -11.12 -24.96
N GLN A 388 8.11 -11.36 -23.76
CA GLN A 388 9.54 -11.53 -23.51
C GLN A 388 10.06 -12.77 -24.25
N THR A 389 11.26 -12.68 -24.84
CA THR A 389 11.85 -13.73 -25.68
C THR A 389 13.14 -14.34 -25.14
N GLN A 390 13.74 -13.74 -24.11
CA GLN A 390 14.98 -14.18 -23.49
C GLN A 390 15.02 -13.74 -22.03
N THR A 391 15.85 -14.38 -21.19
CA THR A 391 16.07 -13.92 -19.81
C THR A 391 16.63 -12.49 -19.81
N ARG A 392 16.10 -11.64 -18.93
CA ARG A 392 16.65 -10.31 -18.66
C ARG A 392 17.28 -10.31 -17.27
N GLU A 393 18.39 -9.62 -17.09
CA GLU A 393 19.10 -9.57 -15.80
C GLU A 393 19.52 -8.14 -15.49
N ILE A 394 19.37 -7.75 -14.24
CA ILE A 394 19.92 -6.53 -13.68
C ILE A 394 20.70 -6.87 -12.40
N LYS A 395 21.92 -6.35 -12.33
CA LYS A 395 22.83 -6.53 -11.19
C LYS A 395 23.21 -5.16 -10.64
N LEU A 396 23.05 -4.96 -9.33
CA LEU A 396 23.46 -3.76 -8.61
C LEU A 396 24.40 -4.11 -7.47
N GLU A 397 25.36 -3.22 -7.19
CA GLU A 397 26.26 -3.32 -6.03
C GLU A 397 26.04 -2.10 -5.14
N LEU A 398 25.34 -2.29 -4.01
CA LEU A 398 24.93 -1.23 -3.08
C LEU A 398 25.20 -1.66 -1.63
N PRO A 399 25.35 -0.72 -0.68
CA PRO A 399 25.62 -1.03 0.74
C PRO A 399 24.41 -1.72 1.40
N SER A 400 24.27 -3.03 1.18
CA SER A 400 23.14 -3.84 1.62
C SER A 400 23.53 -5.31 1.73
N GLN A 401 22.77 -6.09 2.51
CA GLN A 401 22.85 -7.55 2.43
C GLN A 401 22.42 -8.01 1.03
N PRO A 402 22.96 -9.10 0.46
CA PRO A 402 22.61 -9.50 -0.89
C PRO A 402 21.14 -9.96 -1.03
N TRP A 403 20.44 -9.49 -2.06
CA TRP A 403 19.10 -9.94 -2.42
C TRP A 403 19.07 -10.59 -3.80
N TYR A 404 18.25 -11.63 -3.90
CA TYR A 404 17.88 -12.24 -5.17
C TYR A 404 16.41 -11.94 -5.47
N LEU A 405 16.10 -11.57 -6.71
CA LEU A 405 14.75 -11.35 -7.23
C LEU A 405 14.60 -12.13 -8.55
N GLU A 406 13.43 -12.74 -8.76
CA GLU A 406 13.10 -13.46 -9.98
C GLU A 406 11.62 -13.26 -10.32
N GLY A 407 11.34 -12.68 -11.48
CA GLY A 407 9.99 -12.33 -11.92
C GLY A 407 9.62 -12.99 -13.24
N TYR A 408 8.34 -13.30 -13.39
CA TYR A 408 7.76 -13.95 -14.57
C TYR A 408 6.48 -13.26 -15.00
N HIS A 409 6.33 -12.93 -16.29
CA HIS A 409 5.07 -12.32 -16.73
C HIS A 409 3.91 -13.30 -16.59
N ARG A 410 2.79 -12.77 -16.12
CA ARG A 410 1.51 -13.45 -15.95
C ARG A 410 0.38 -12.61 -16.55
N PRO A 411 -0.77 -13.22 -16.90
CA PRO A 411 -1.97 -12.49 -17.32
C PRO A 411 -2.55 -11.59 -16.21
N ALA A 412 -3.52 -10.75 -16.60
CA ALA A 412 -4.30 -9.89 -15.69
C ALA A 412 -5.24 -10.69 -14.77
N LEU A 413 -5.78 -10.02 -13.74
CA LEU A 413 -6.73 -10.56 -12.76
C LEU A 413 -7.99 -11.18 -13.40
N SER A 414 -8.41 -10.72 -14.58
CA SER A 414 -9.59 -11.25 -15.29
C SER A 414 -9.35 -12.62 -15.94
N HIS A 415 -8.12 -13.13 -15.94
CA HIS A 415 -7.78 -14.38 -16.63
C HIS A 415 -8.41 -15.60 -15.94
N PRO A 416 -8.92 -16.60 -16.67
CA PRO A 416 -9.55 -17.79 -16.07
C PRO A 416 -8.64 -18.59 -15.12
N ASP A 417 -7.34 -18.61 -15.39
CA ASP A 417 -6.33 -19.28 -14.54
C ASP A 417 -5.86 -18.44 -13.34
N GLU A 418 -6.47 -17.27 -13.06
CA GLU A 418 -6.08 -16.42 -11.94
C GLU A 418 -6.01 -17.19 -10.61
N ALA A 419 -6.90 -18.17 -10.40
CA ALA A 419 -6.94 -18.99 -9.19
C ALA A 419 -5.74 -19.94 -9.10
N VAL A 420 -5.27 -20.42 -10.25
CA VAL A 420 -4.09 -21.27 -10.33
C VAL A 420 -2.84 -20.44 -10.01
N TYR A 421 -2.73 -19.22 -10.55
CA TYR A 421 -1.62 -18.31 -10.25
C TYR A 421 -1.53 -17.94 -8.76
N ASP A 422 -2.64 -17.58 -8.12
CA ASP A 422 -2.69 -17.33 -6.66
C ASP A 422 -2.27 -18.57 -5.86
N ILE A 423 -2.78 -19.75 -6.20
CA ILE A 423 -2.41 -20.99 -5.53
C ILE A 423 -0.92 -21.33 -5.72
N ILE A 424 -0.35 -21.11 -6.91
CA ILE A 424 1.10 -21.25 -7.15
C ILE A 424 1.89 -20.32 -6.25
N GLY A 425 1.53 -19.03 -6.22
CA GLY A 425 2.19 -18.03 -5.37
C GLY A 425 2.14 -18.44 -3.90
N ARG A 426 1.00 -18.94 -3.42
CA ARG A 426 0.83 -19.39 -2.03
C ARG A 426 1.60 -20.66 -1.72
N LEU A 427 1.61 -21.66 -2.61
CA LEU A 427 2.41 -22.87 -2.44
C LEU A 427 3.89 -22.55 -2.26
N LEU A 428 4.39 -21.60 -3.05
CA LEU A 428 5.79 -21.20 -3.03
C LEU A 428 6.11 -20.28 -1.85
N SER A 429 5.22 -19.39 -1.43
CA SER A 429 5.60 -18.26 -0.55
C SER A 429 4.74 -18.03 0.70
N ASP A 430 3.58 -18.67 0.84
CA ASP A 430 2.64 -18.36 1.93
C ASP A 430 2.99 -19.06 3.26
N GLY A 431 3.66 -18.32 4.14
CA GLY A 431 3.97 -18.71 5.51
C GLY A 431 5.11 -19.72 5.66
N ARG A 432 5.33 -20.19 6.90
CA ARG A 432 6.46 -21.07 7.28
C ARG A 432 6.39 -22.50 6.72
N THR A 433 5.29 -22.85 6.06
CA THR A 433 5.05 -24.16 5.45
C THR A 433 5.07 -24.10 3.93
N SER A 434 5.42 -22.94 3.36
CA SER A 434 5.61 -22.75 1.93
C SER A 434 6.91 -23.40 1.47
N ARG A 435 6.96 -23.81 0.20
CA ARG A 435 8.12 -24.53 -0.35
C ARG A 435 9.39 -23.69 -0.28
N LEU A 436 9.34 -22.40 -0.61
CA LEU A 436 10.52 -21.54 -0.57
C LEU A 436 11.02 -21.34 0.86
N TYR A 437 10.13 -21.10 1.83
CA TYR A 437 10.57 -20.98 3.23
C TYR A 437 11.19 -22.28 3.75
N THR A 438 10.51 -23.41 3.59
CA THR A 438 11.02 -24.71 4.08
C THR A 438 12.34 -25.07 3.40
N SER A 439 12.45 -24.89 2.08
CA SER A 439 13.66 -25.27 1.33
C SER A 439 14.82 -24.30 1.57
N LEU A 440 14.65 -23.00 1.28
CA LEU A 440 15.72 -22.02 1.27
C LEU A 440 16.08 -21.51 2.67
N VAL A 441 15.11 -21.34 3.56
CA VAL A 441 15.34 -20.76 4.89
C VAL A 441 15.62 -21.85 5.92
N GLN A 442 14.72 -22.84 6.06
CA GLN A 442 14.82 -23.83 7.14
C GLN A 442 15.86 -24.93 6.85
N ASN A 443 15.79 -25.55 5.66
CA ASN A 443 16.58 -26.75 5.37
C ASN A 443 17.98 -26.40 4.84
N LYS A 444 18.05 -25.68 3.71
CA LYS A 444 19.32 -25.35 3.05
C LYS A 444 20.05 -24.17 3.71
N LYS A 445 19.33 -23.34 4.48
CA LYS A 445 19.86 -22.13 5.15
C LYS A 445 20.60 -21.20 4.18
N LEU A 446 20.05 -21.04 2.98
CA LEU A 446 20.56 -20.17 1.92
C LEU A 446 20.05 -18.74 2.06
N ALA A 447 18.87 -18.57 2.64
CA ALA A 447 18.20 -17.28 2.77
C ALA A 447 17.69 -17.05 4.19
N LEU A 448 17.64 -15.78 4.61
CA LEU A 448 16.98 -15.33 5.83
C LEU A 448 15.47 -15.21 5.63
N THR A 449 15.04 -14.83 4.43
CA THR A 449 13.65 -14.84 3.98
C THR A 449 13.58 -15.25 2.52
N ALA A 450 12.50 -15.92 2.14
CA ALA A 450 12.19 -16.27 0.76
C ALA A 450 10.67 -16.21 0.58
N GLN A 451 10.20 -15.32 -0.29
CA GLN A 451 8.79 -14.94 -0.43
C GLN A 451 8.49 -14.58 -1.90
N GLY A 452 7.23 -14.25 -2.18
CA GLY A 452 6.79 -13.86 -3.51
C GLY A 452 5.33 -13.44 -3.55
N PHE A 453 4.96 -12.82 -4.67
CA PHE A 453 3.65 -12.25 -4.95
C PHE A 453 3.15 -12.69 -6.32
N SER A 454 1.84 -12.84 -6.45
CA SER A 454 1.16 -13.05 -7.72
C SER A 454 0.42 -11.77 -8.06
N GLY A 455 1.01 -10.90 -8.88
CA GLY A 455 0.51 -9.55 -9.14
C GLY A 455 1.51 -8.50 -8.64
N PHE A 456 2.32 -7.96 -9.55
CA PHE A 456 3.28 -6.89 -9.28
C PHE A 456 3.68 -6.19 -10.58
N PRO A 457 3.75 -4.85 -10.64
CA PRO A 457 3.40 -3.87 -9.60
C PRO A 457 1.89 -3.57 -9.50
N GLY A 458 1.09 -4.09 -10.43
CA GLY A 458 -0.37 -4.09 -10.43
C GLY A 458 -0.90 -5.43 -10.94
N ASP A 459 -2.20 -5.56 -11.11
CA ASP A 459 -2.85 -6.77 -11.63
C ASP A 459 -4.09 -6.50 -12.51
N LYS A 460 -4.44 -5.22 -12.75
CA LYS A 460 -5.47 -4.85 -13.74
C LYS A 460 -5.06 -5.26 -15.16
N TYR A 461 -3.77 -5.15 -15.48
CA TYR A 461 -3.16 -5.55 -16.75
C TYR A 461 -2.19 -6.74 -16.54
N PRO A 462 -1.72 -7.42 -17.61
CA PRO A 462 -0.68 -8.43 -17.48
C PRO A 462 0.53 -7.90 -16.70
N SER A 463 0.93 -8.65 -15.67
CA SER A 463 1.87 -8.21 -14.63
C SER A 463 2.94 -9.27 -14.39
N LEU A 464 3.62 -9.24 -13.23
CA LEU A 464 4.57 -10.27 -12.82
C LEU A 464 4.02 -11.16 -11.70
N MET A 465 4.43 -12.44 -11.70
CA MET A 465 4.73 -13.14 -10.46
C MET A 465 6.15 -12.76 -10.06
N LEU A 466 6.36 -12.29 -8.83
CA LEU A 466 7.67 -11.88 -8.33
C LEU A 466 8.05 -12.76 -7.13
N PHE A 467 9.22 -13.39 -7.18
CA PHE A 467 9.82 -14.08 -6.03
C PHE A 467 11.10 -13.35 -5.62
N TYR A 468 11.39 -13.33 -4.32
CA TYR A 468 12.61 -12.74 -3.80
C TYR A 468 13.11 -13.46 -2.56
N ALA A 469 14.40 -13.32 -2.30
CA ALA A 469 15.03 -13.86 -1.11
C ALA A 469 16.18 -12.97 -0.64
N LEU A 470 16.24 -12.76 0.69
CA LEU A 470 17.38 -12.13 1.34
C LEU A 470 18.40 -13.21 1.67
N THR A 471 19.61 -13.08 1.16
CA THR A 471 20.67 -14.09 1.28
C THR A 471 21.14 -14.23 2.72
N ALA A 472 21.40 -15.46 3.18
CA ALA A 472 21.98 -15.70 4.50
C ALA A 472 23.49 -15.35 4.53
N PRO A 473 24.05 -14.97 5.69
CA PRO A 473 25.47 -14.70 5.82
C PRO A 473 26.35 -15.87 5.33
N GLY A 474 27.38 -15.57 4.54
CA GLY A 474 28.29 -16.58 3.96
C GLY A 474 27.72 -17.34 2.77
N ARG A 475 26.55 -16.96 2.27
CA ARG A 475 25.92 -17.52 1.06
C ARG A 475 25.88 -16.51 -0.07
N THR A 476 25.64 -16.99 -1.28
CA THR A 476 25.61 -16.20 -2.51
C THR A 476 24.21 -16.13 -3.13
N VAL A 477 23.94 -15.07 -3.89
CA VAL A 477 22.67 -14.93 -4.64
C VAL A 477 22.50 -16.04 -5.68
N ASP A 478 23.59 -16.60 -6.22
CA ASP A 478 23.53 -17.68 -7.20
C ASP A 478 23.13 -19.02 -6.55
N GLU A 479 23.60 -19.32 -5.33
CA GLU A 479 23.11 -20.47 -4.54
C GLU A 479 21.60 -20.34 -4.27
N VAL A 480 21.14 -19.14 -3.91
CA VAL A 480 19.72 -18.84 -3.69
C VAL A 480 18.93 -19.02 -5.00
N ALA A 481 19.43 -18.51 -6.12
CA ALA A 481 18.82 -18.66 -7.44
C ALA A 481 18.67 -20.12 -7.85
N ILE A 482 19.67 -20.96 -7.60
CA ILE A 482 19.60 -22.40 -7.85
C ILE A 482 18.54 -23.04 -6.94
N GLY A 483 18.57 -22.72 -5.64
CA GLY A 483 17.62 -23.27 -4.66
C GLY A 483 16.16 -22.91 -4.95
N LEU A 484 15.90 -21.69 -5.41
CA LEU A 484 14.57 -21.21 -5.79
C LEU A 484 14.09 -21.92 -7.06
N ARG A 485 14.92 -21.95 -8.11
CA ARG A 485 14.57 -22.61 -9.38
C ARG A 485 14.34 -24.11 -9.22
N GLN A 486 15.05 -24.77 -8.31
CA GLN A 486 14.76 -26.17 -7.96
C GLN A 486 13.31 -26.36 -7.47
N GLU A 487 12.78 -25.49 -6.62
CA GLU A 487 11.38 -25.62 -6.17
C GLU A 487 10.37 -25.29 -7.28
N ILE A 488 10.71 -24.34 -8.17
CA ILE A 488 9.92 -24.06 -9.37
C ILE A 488 9.89 -25.26 -10.33
N ASP A 489 11.05 -25.88 -10.58
CA ASP A 489 11.14 -27.05 -11.47
C ASP A 489 10.39 -28.25 -10.89
N ARG A 490 10.44 -28.46 -9.58
CA ARG A 490 9.59 -29.46 -8.90
C ARG A 490 8.10 -29.17 -9.08
N LEU A 491 7.68 -27.90 -9.09
CA LEU A 491 6.28 -27.55 -9.35
C LEU A 491 5.87 -27.88 -10.80
N LYS A 492 6.82 -27.85 -11.75
CA LYS A 492 6.60 -28.18 -13.16
C LYS A 492 6.56 -29.68 -13.41
N THR A 493 7.32 -30.48 -12.66
CA THR A 493 7.54 -31.91 -12.95
C THR A 493 6.86 -32.86 -11.97
N GLU A 494 6.69 -32.44 -10.70
CA GLU A 494 6.09 -33.26 -9.65
C GLU A 494 4.65 -32.77 -9.36
N PRO A 495 3.65 -33.66 -9.35
CA PRO A 495 2.30 -33.26 -8.97
C PRO A 495 2.26 -32.85 -7.49
N VAL A 496 1.63 -31.71 -7.21
CA VAL A 496 1.40 -31.26 -5.82
C VAL A 496 0.53 -32.29 -5.10
N SER A 497 0.98 -32.73 -3.92
CA SER A 497 0.22 -33.71 -3.14
C SER A 497 -1.15 -33.17 -2.71
N SER A 498 -2.16 -34.03 -2.64
CA SER A 498 -3.51 -33.62 -2.25
C SER A 498 -3.54 -32.95 -0.87
N ARG A 499 -2.71 -33.43 0.08
CA ARG A 499 -2.61 -32.84 1.42
C ARG A 499 -2.05 -31.41 1.38
N GLU A 500 -1.01 -31.18 0.59
CA GLU A 500 -0.40 -29.87 0.44
C GLU A 500 -1.37 -28.89 -0.24
N LEU A 501 -2.00 -29.33 -1.33
CA LEU A 501 -2.96 -28.53 -2.08
C LEU A 501 -4.18 -28.15 -1.23
N GLU A 502 -4.79 -29.11 -0.53
CA GLU A 502 -5.96 -28.84 0.32
C GLU A 502 -5.63 -27.91 1.49
N ARG A 503 -4.42 -28.00 2.06
CA ARG A 503 -3.96 -27.04 3.07
C ARG A 503 -3.91 -25.62 2.52
N VAL A 504 -3.32 -25.43 1.33
CA VAL A 504 -3.19 -24.10 0.70
C VAL A 504 -4.56 -23.56 0.30
N LYS A 505 -5.42 -24.37 -0.34
CA LYS A 505 -6.80 -23.98 -0.68
C LYS A 505 -7.61 -23.59 0.55
N THR A 506 -7.47 -24.34 1.65
CA THR A 506 -8.16 -24.04 2.91
C THR A 506 -7.71 -22.71 3.47
N LYS A 507 -6.39 -22.44 3.48
CA LYS A 507 -5.85 -21.16 3.91
C LYS A 507 -6.29 -20.01 3.01
N ALA A 508 -6.22 -20.17 1.69
CA ALA A 508 -6.63 -19.14 0.72
C ALA A 508 -8.10 -18.75 0.90
N ARG A 509 -9.00 -19.74 1.03
CA ARG A 509 -10.43 -19.50 1.33
C ARG A 509 -10.63 -18.80 2.67
N ALA A 510 -9.90 -19.22 3.70
CA ALA A 510 -10.01 -18.62 5.02
C ALA A 510 -9.48 -17.18 5.06
N ASP A 511 -8.38 -16.87 4.35
CA ASP A 511 -7.83 -15.52 4.21
C ASP A 511 -8.83 -14.61 3.49
N LEU A 512 -9.42 -15.08 2.39
CA LEU A 512 -10.46 -14.35 1.67
C LEU A 512 -11.66 -14.05 2.58
N ILE A 513 -12.21 -15.06 3.24
CA ILE A 513 -13.36 -14.87 4.16
C ILE A 513 -13.03 -13.88 5.29
N ARG A 514 -11.82 -13.94 5.86
CA ARG A 514 -11.39 -12.99 6.89
C ARG A 514 -11.31 -11.56 6.36
N GLY A 515 -10.80 -11.36 5.15
CA GLY A 515 -10.77 -10.03 4.52
C GLY A 515 -12.18 -9.44 4.35
N LEU A 516 -13.13 -10.31 4.00
CA LEU A 516 -14.54 -9.95 3.79
C LEU A 516 -15.34 -9.70 5.09
N ASP A 517 -14.81 -10.08 6.25
CA ASP A 517 -15.50 -9.90 7.54
C ASP A 517 -15.53 -8.44 7.98
N SER A 518 -14.45 -7.68 7.72
CA SER A 518 -14.41 -6.24 8.00
C SER A 518 -15.22 -5.43 6.98
N ASN A 519 -15.77 -4.29 7.40
CA ASN A 519 -16.49 -3.39 6.49
C ASN A 519 -15.54 -2.78 5.44
N MET A 520 -14.37 -2.30 5.85
CA MET A 520 -13.38 -1.73 4.94
C MET A 520 -12.82 -2.76 3.95
N GLY A 521 -12.42 -3.95 4.42
CA GLY A 521 -11.92 -5.00 3.53
C GLY A 521 -12.97 -5.49 2.54
N MET A 522 -14.25 -5.51 2.92
CA MET A 522 -15.33 -5.78 1.96
C MET A 522 -15.52 -4.64 0.95
N ALA A 523 -15.47 -3.37 1.39
CA ALA A 523 -15.58 -2.22 0.49
C ALA A 523 -14.47 -2.24 -0.57
N GLU A 524 -13.23 -2.50 -0.14
CA GLU A 524 -12.06 -2.66 -1.00
C GLU A 524 -12.24 -3.79 -2.00
N GLN A 525 -12.57 -5.01 -1.55
CA GLN A 525 -12.71 -6.15 -2.45
C GLN A 525 -13.87 -5.99 -3.45
N LEU A 526 -14.97 -5.37 -3.06
CA LEU A 526 -16.06 -5.06 -3.98
C LEU A 526 -15.58 -4.14 -5.11
N LEU A 527 -14.85 -3.07 -4.78
CA LEU A 527 -14.36 -2.11 -5.77
C LEU A 527 -13.23 -2.68 -6.64
N GLU A 528 -12.28 -3.41 -6.06
CA GLU A 528 -11.21 -4.08 -6.81
C GLU A 528 -11.77 -4.95 -7.94
N TYR A 529 -12.74 -5.81 -7.62
CA TYR A 529 -13.33 -6.70 -8.61
C TYR A 529 -14.30 -5.98 -9.54
N GLU A 530 -15.06 -5.00 -9.04
CA GLU A 530 -15.95 -4.21 -9.90
C GLU A 530 -15.16 -3.49 -10.99
N VAL A 531 -14.10 -2.78 -10.60
CA VAL A 531 -13.33 -1.95 -11.54
C VAL A 531 -12.43 -2.80 -12.43
N LYS A 532 -11.69 -3.78 -11.87
CA LYS A 532 -10.70 -4.56 -12.64
C LYS A 532 -11.30 -5.69 -13.45
N THR A 533 -12.46 -6.22 -13.06
CA THR A 533 -13.07 -7.39 -13.70
C THR A 533 -14.47 -7.13 -14.26
N GLY A 534 -15.01 -5.92 -14.08
CA GLY A 534 -16.33 -5.52 -14.55
C GLY A 534 -17.50 -6.04 -13.71
N SER A 535 -17.23 -6.79 -12.63
CA SER A 535 -18.27 -7.18 -11.69
C SER A 535 -17.71 -7.57 -10.32
N TRP A 536 -18.24 -6.95 -9.27
CA TRP A 536 -18.01 -7.36 -7.89
C TRP A 536 -18.37 -8.83 -7.62
N ARG A 537 -19.22 -9.46 -8.44
CA ARG A 537 -19.61 -10.87 -8.30
C ARG A 537 -18.45 -11.83 -8.53
N ASN A 538 -17.44 -11.42 -9.31
CA ASN A 538 -16.27 -12.24 -9.60
C ASN A 538 -15.43 -12.52 -8.34
N LEU A 539 -15.47 -11.63 -7.34
CA LEU A 539 -14.88 -11.82 -6.01
C LEU A 539 -15.35 -13.13 -5.36
N PHE A 540 -16.62 -13.44 -5.55
CA PHE A 540 -17.29 -14.53 -4.87
C PHE A 540 -17.15 -15.86 -5.61
N GLN A 541 -17.13 -15.80 -6.94
CA GLN A 541 -16.75 -16.95 -7.78
C GLN A 541 -15.34 -17.44 -7.46
N ARG A 542 -14.47 -16.56 -6.94
CA ARG A 542 -13.10 -16.87 -6.57
C ARG A 542 -12.98 -18.07 -5.63
N VAL A 543 -13.87 -18.18 -4.65
CA VAL A 543 -13.83 -19.29 -3.68
C VAL A 543 -14.07 -20.63 -4.35
N GLU A 544 -14.98 -20.68 -5.32
CA GLU A 544 -15.22 -21.88 -6.11
C GLU A 544 -14.08 -22.18 -7.07
N GLN A 545 -13.52 -21.15 -7.72
CA GLN A 545 -12.37 -21.29 -8.61
C GLN A 545 -11.17 -21.88 -7.85
N ILE A 546 -10.87 -21.37 -6.64
CA ILE A 546 -9.84 -21.91 -5.75
C ILE A 546 -10.11 -23.37 -5.39
N ALA A 547 -11.36 -23.72 -5.09
CA ALA A 547 -11.73 -25.10 -4.75
C ALA A 547 -11.50 -26.06 -5.93
N LYS A 548 -11.72 -25.61 -7.17
CA LYS A 548 -11.59 -26.38 -8.42
C LYS A 548 -10.14 -26.60 -8.88
N VAL A 549 -9.16 -25.81 -8.39
CA VAL A 549 -7.75 -25.94 -8.83
C VAL A 549 -7.23 -27.37 -8.63
N THR A 550 -6.66 -27.97 -9.67
CA THR A 550 -6.08 -29.32 -9.61
C THR A 550 -4.54 -29.29 -9.62
N PRO A 551 -3.85 -30.37 -9.19
CA PRO A 551 -2.40 -30.50 -9.40
C PRO A 551 -1.98 -30.37 -10.87
N GLN A 552 -2.82 -30.83 -11.80
CA GLN A 552 -2.57 -30.74 -13.24
C GLN A 552 -2.65 -29.30 -13.75
N ASP A 553 -3.59 -28.50 -13.24
CA ASP A 553 -3.66 -27.06 -13.55
C ASP A 553 -2.38 -26.35 -13.10
N ILE A 554 -1.91 -26.66 -11.89
CA ILE A 554 -0.69 -26.09 -11.33
C ILE A 554 0.51 -26.43 -12.22
N GLN A 555 0.67 -27.70 -12.62
CA GLN A 555 1.77 -28.10 -13.52
C GLN A 555 1.67 -27.42 -14.88
N ARG A 556 0.49 -27.37 -15.49
CA ARG A 556 0.25 -26.71 -16.77
C ARG A 556 0.64 -25.23 -16.72
N VAL A 557 0.15 -24.50 -15.73
CA VAL A 557 0.44 -23.07 -15.57
C VAL A 557 1.90 -22.83 -15.21
N ALA A 558 2.49 -23.66 -14.35
CA ALA A 558 3.90 -23.58 -14.00
C ALA A 558 4.81 -23.82 -15.23
N GLN A 559 4.50 -24.80 -16.07
CA GLN A 559 5.27 -25.08 -17.29
C GLN A 559 5.17 -23.95 -18.32
N ALA A 560 3.97 -23.35 -18.48
CA ALA A 560 3.76 -22.25 -19.41
C ALA A 560 4.40 -20.93 -18.93
N THR A 561 4.39 -20.68 -17.62
CA THR A 561 4.82 -19.40 -17.04
C THR A 561 6.32 -19.38 -16.76
N PHE A 562 6.86 -20.43 -16.12
CA PHE A 562 8.23 -20.45 -15.60
C PHE A 562 9.23 -20.97 -16.64
N THR A 563 9.45 -20.14 -17.65
CA THR A 563 10.39 -20.38 -18.75
C THR A 563 11.48 -19.33 -18.78
N GLU A 564 12.65 -19.67 -19.34
CA GLU A 564 13.77 -18.73 -19.44
C GLU A 564 13.44 -17.49 -20.27
N ASN A 565 12.59 -17.66 -21.29
CA ASN A 565 12.15 -16.58 -22.17
C ASN A 565 11.14 -15.64 -21.49
N ASN A 566 10.61 -16.02 -20.33
CA ASN A 566 9.69 -15.21 -19.54
C ASN A 566 10.30 -14.73 -18.21
N ARG A 567 11.62 -14.86 -18.02
CA ARG A 567 12.29 -14.65 -16.73
C ARG A 567 13.04 -13.32 -16.67
N THR A 568 12.79 -12.52 -15.64
CA THR A 568 13.63 -11.37 -15.29
C THR A 568 14.29 -11.59 -13.94
N VAL A 569 15.60 -11.37 -13.84
CA VAL A 569 16.42 -11.62 -12.65
C VAL A 569 16.98 -10.31 -12.11
N GLY A 570 16.89 -10.12 -10.80
CA GLY A 570 17.52 -9.03 -10.07
C GLY A 570 18.54 -9.57 -9.05
N LYS A 571 19.77 -9.06 -9.09
CA LYS A 571 20.82 -9.40 -8.13
C LYS A 571 21.34 -8.14 -7.46
N LEU A 572 20.97 -7.94 -6.20
CA LEU A 572 21.54 -6.91 -5.35
C LEU A 572 22.70 -7.52 -4.57
N LEU A 573 23.92 -7.07 -4.81
CA LEU A 573 25.10 -7.51 -4.08
C LEU A 573 25.56 -6.43 -3.10
N SER A 574 26.24 -6.89 -2.04
CA SER A 574 26.88 -5.98 -1.09
C SER A 574 28.05 -5.27 -1.76
N LYS A 575 28.02 -3.94 -1.73
CA LYS A 575 29.20 -3.11 -2.01
C LYS A 575 30.06 -3.07 -0.74
N ASN A 576 31.31 -3.50 -0.85
CA ASN A 576 32.30 -3.43 0.22
C ASN A 576 32.73 -2.00 0.52
#